data_AF-A0A2C9CX10-F1
#
_entry.id   AF-A0A2C9CX10-F1
#
_cell.length_a   1.000
_cell.length_b   1.000
_cell.length_c   1.000
_cell.angle_alpha   90.00
_cell.angle_beta   90.00
_cell.angle_gamma   90.00
#
_symmetry.space_group_name_H-M   'P 1'
#
loop_
_entity.id
_entity.type
_entity.pdbx_description
1 polymer ?
#
loop_
_entity_poly.entity_id
_entity_poly.type
_entity_poly.pdbx_seq_one_letter_code
_entity_poly.pdbx_strand_id
1 'polypeptide(L)'
;MALIRPRFTEFHDVFVPQAELDFAIPFLDEDIPLYVDPFLLWRSPGLQDKGLHQVILGAFNNLGALSGSGNQEQAIQQLIAASECDEVGLGTSATKKGTRIGRAKAEEVLNLFERIPYYRDHGFRHFEEVQLFIDGIGKDRISDIACNFIKSFLIDCGPVAV
;
A
#
# COMPACT_ATOMS: atom_id res chain seq x y z
N MET A 1 23.92 -9.69 26.65
CA MET A 1 24.31 -8.55 25.79
C MET A 1 23.01 -8.00 25.22
N ALA A 2 22.67 -6.74 25.44
CA ALA A 2 21.42 -6.19 24.87
C ALA A 2 21.61 -6.04 23.36
N LEU A 3 20.81 -6.74 22.56
CA LEU A 3 20.79 -6.55 21.11
C LEU A 3 20.16 -5.19 20.81
N ILE A 4 20.87 -4.35 20.05
CA ILE A 4 20.37 -3.05 19.61
C ILE A 4 19.75 -3.26 18.22
N ARG A 5 18.43 -3.05 18.09
CA ARG A 5 17.64 -3.26 16.85
C ARG A 5 17.75 -4.70 16.30
N PRO A 6 17.45 -5.74 17.10
CA PRO A 6 17.51 -7.12 16.63
C PRO A 6 16.51 -7.36 15.49
N ARG A 7 16.99 -8.00 14.43
CA ARG A 7 16.13 -8.64 13.44
C ARG A 7 15.43 -9.85 14.06
N PHE A 8 14.26 -10.20 13.53
CA PHE A 8 13.50 -11.36 14.01
C PHE A 8 14.34 -12.64 14.07
N THR A 9 15.18 -12.87 13.05
CA THR A 9 16.07 -14.04 13.00
C THR A 9 17.15 -13.99 14.08
N GLU A 10 17.76 -12.82 14.30
CA GLU A 10 18.83 -12.63 15.31
C GLU A 10 18.30 -12.79 16.74
N PHE A 11 17.04 -12.42 16.98
CA PHE A 11 16.37 -12.67 18.27
C PHE A 11 16.14 -14.16 18.54
N HIS A 12 16.00 -14.97 17.50
CA HIS A 12 15.79 -16.41 17.57
C HIS A 12 17.08 -17.22 17.32
N ASP A 13 18.26 -16.60 17.42
CA ASP A 13 19.58 -17.21 17.18
C ASP A 13 19.74 -17.84 15.77
N VAL A 14 19.00 -17.31 14.79
CA VAL A 14 19.11 -17.68 13.37
C VAL A 14 19.94 -16.64 12.64
N PHE A 15 21.14 -17.02 12.20
CA PHE A 15 22.10 -16.15 11.52
C PHE A 15 22.18 -16.49 10.04
N VAL A 16 21.11 -16.17 9.29
CA VAL A 16 21.07 -16.30 7.83
C VAL A 16 21.12 -14.90 7.22
N PRO A 17 21.98 -14.62 6.24
CA PRO A 17 22.03 -13.32 5.60
C PRO A 17 20.76 -13.07 4.79
N GLN A 18 20.29 -11.81 4.77
CA GLN A 18 19.10 -11.39 4.01
C GLN A 18 19.17 -11.76 2.52
N ALA A 19 20.37 -11.85 1.95
CA ALA A 19 20.59 -12.21 0.54
C ALA A 19 20.30 -13.67 0.21
N GLU A 20 20.22 -14.54 1.22
CA GLU A 20 19.92 -15.97 1.06
C GLU A 20 18.45 -16.30 1.35
N LEU A 21 17.63 -15.29 1.67
CA LEU A 21 16.23 -15.45 2.00
C LEU A 21 15.34 -14.78 0.97
N ASP A 22 14.28 -15.48 0.58
CA ASP A 22 13.26 -14.98 -0.36
C ASP A 22 12.22 -14.06 0.32
N PHE A 23 12.48 -13.62 1.56
CA PHE A 23 11.60 -12.75 2.33
C PHE A 23 12.38 -11.73 3.14
N ALA A 24 11.83 -10.53 3.32
CA ALA A 24 12.44 -9.50 4.13
C ALA A 24 12.38 -9.88 5.62
N ILE A 25 13.52 -9.82 6.33
CA ILE A 25 13.57 -10.07 7.77
C ILE A 25 13.13 -8.80 8.51
N PRO A 26 11.98 -8.82 9.23
CA PRO A 26 11.54 -7.66 10.00
C PRO A 26 12.42 -7.39 11.21
N PHE A 27 12.52 -6.11 11.57
CA PHE A 27 12.98 -5.71 12.89
C PHE A 27 11.85 -5.92 13.90
N LEU A 28 12.19 -6.25 15.14
CA LEU A 28 11.17 -6.47 16.18
C LEU A 28 10.44 -5.18 16.55
N ASP A 29 11.20 -4.09 16.66
CA ASP A 29 10.77 -2.82 17.24
C ASP A 29 10.55 -1.70 16.22
N GLU A 30 10.90 -1.93 14.95
CA GLU A 30 10.91 -0.91 13.90
C GLU A 30 10.42 -1.44 12.55
N ASP A 31 9.92 -0.55 11.70
CA ASP A 31 9.52 -0.89 10.34
C ASP A 31 10.74 -1.00 9.41
N ILE A 32 10.67 -1.91 8.45
CA ILE A 32 11.68 -1.99 7.39
C ILE A 32 11.35 -0.90 6.37
N PRO A 33 12.33 -0.09 5.88
CA PRO A 33 12.11 0.91 4.84
C PRO A 33 11.94 0.28 3.44
N LEU A 34 11.07 -0.73 3.34
CA LEU A 34 10.59 -1.30 2.09
C LEU A 34 9.18 -0.76 1.82
N TYR A 35 8.84 -0.68 0.55
CA TYR A 35 7.53 -0.22 0.09
C TYR A 35 7.06 -1.13 -1.03
N VAL A 36 5.76 -1.39 -1.08
CA VAL A 36 5.14 -2.03 -2.23
C VAL A 36 4.85 -0.94 -3.25
N ASP A 37 5.55 -0.99 -4.38
CA ASP A 37 5.28 -0.13 -5.51
C ASP A 37 4.39 -0.87 -6.52
N PRO A 38 3.12 -0.47 -6.67
CA PRO A 38 2.21 -1.16 -7.57
C PRO A 38 2.63 -1.00 -9.04
N PHE A 39 3.41 0.03 -9.38
CA PHE A 39 3.91 0.21 -10.73
C PHE A 39 4.94 -0.87 -11.05
N LEU A 40 5.72 -1.28 -10.06
CA LEU A 40 6.63 -2.42 -10.19
C LEU A 40 5.86 -3.75 -10.30
N LEU A 41 4.73 -3.90 -9.60
CA LEU A 41 3.84 -5.07 -9.78
C LEU A 41 3.32 -5.17 -11.21
N TRP A 42 2.95 -4.03 -11.83
CA TRP A 42 2.56 -3.99 -13.22
C TRP A 42 3.71 -4.32 -14.19
N ARG A 43 4.90 -3.78 -13.91
CA ARG A 43 6.10 -3.99 -14.75
C ARG A 43 6.68 -5.40 -14.62
N SER A 44 6.41 -6.10 -13.51
CA SER A 44 6.92 -7.45 -13.26
C SER A 44 6.57 -8.41 -14.42
N PRO A 45 7.46 -9.35 -14.78
CA PRO A 45 7.13 -10.40 -15.75
C PRO A 45 6.10 -11.40 -15.21
N GLY A 46 5.90 -11.48 -13.89
CA GLY A 46 5.00 -12.43 -13.23
C GLY A 46 3.53 -12.18 -13.54
N LEU A 47 2.79 -13.24 -13.91
CA LEU A 47 1.34 -13.19 -14.10
C LEU A 47 0.60 -12.85 -12.79
N GLN A 48 1.11 -13.34 -11.67
CA GLN A 48 0.56 -13.10 -10.34
C GLN A 48 0.67 -11.63 -9.95
N ASP A 49 1.85 -11.02 -10.10
CA ASP A 49 2.09 -9.61 -9.78
C ASP A 49 1.22 -8.67 -10.61
N LYS A 50 1.09 -8.95 -11.92
CA LYS A 50 0.15 -8.22 -12.79
C LYS A 50 -1.29 -8.36 -12.31
N GLY A 51 -1.67 -9.55 -11.84
CA GLY A 51 -2.96 -9.82 -11.23
C GLY A 51 -3.20 -8.96 -9.98
N LEU A 52 -2.19 -8.85 -9.09
CA LEU A 52 -2.26 -8.01 -7.90
C LEU A 52 -2.44 -6.53 -8.26
N HIS A 53 -1.71 -6.03 -9.25
CA HIS A 53 -1.93 -4.68 -9.75
C HIS A 53 -3.36 -4.47 -10.27
N GLN A 54 -3.94 -5.44 -10.99
CA GLN A 54 -5.34 -5.34 -11.42
C GLN A 54 -6.33 -5.33 -10.25
N VAL A 55 -6.07 -6.10 -9.18
CA VAL A 55 -6.88 -6.06 -7.95
C VAL A 55 -6.83 -4.68 -7.30
N ILE A 56 -5.63 -4.10 -7.17
CA ILE A 56 -5.41 -2.77 -6.62
C ILE A 56 -6.16 -1.71 -7.45
N LEU A 57 -6.00 -1.73 -8.77
CA LEU A 57 -6.72 -0.83 -9.67
C LEU A 57 -8.24 -0.99 -9.57
N GLY A 58 -8.72 -2.23 -9.56
CA GLY A 58 -10.15 -2.53 -9.47
C GLY A 58 -10.76 -1.99 -8.19
N ALA A 59 -10.08 -2.19 -7.06
CA ALA A 59 -10.49 -1.65 -5.77
C ALA A 59 -10.52 -0.11 -5.80
N PHE A 60 -9.47 0.53 -6.31
CA PHE A 60 -9.40 1.99 -6.38
C PHE A 60 -10.45 2.61 -7.32
N ASN A 61 -10.63 2.05 -8.51
CA ASN A 61 -11.66 2.51 -9.46
C ASN A 61 -13.08 2.27 -8.94
N ASN A 62 -13.29 1.22 -8.16
CA ASN A 62 -14.56 1.00 -7.48
C ASN A 62 -14.86 2.11 -6.45
N LEU A 63 -13.85 2.64 -5.74
CA LEU A 63 -14.04 3.80 -4.86
C LEU A 63 -14.48 5.05 -5.64
N GLY A 64 -13.88 5.29 -6.82
CA GLY A 64 -14.30 6.36 -7.72
C GLY A 64 -15.75 6.21 -8.19
N ALA A 65 -16.14 5.00 -8.60
CA ALA A 65 -17.52 4.69 -9.01
C ALA A 65 -18.52 4.84 -7.84
N LEU A 66 -18.15 4.40 -6.64
CA LEU A 66 -18.95 4.59 -5.42
C LEU A 66 -19.17 6.08 -5.12
N SER A 67 -18.12 6.90 -5.22
CA SER A 67 -18.23 8.35 -5.07
C SER A 67 -19.21 8.95 -6.08
N GLY A 68 -19.08 8.59 -7.36
CA GLY A 68 -19.95 9.10 -8.43
C GLY A 68 -21.41 8.63 -8.36
N SER A 69 -21.70 7.53 -7.67
CA SER A 69 -23.07 7.01 -7.49
C SER A 69 -23.84 7.64 -6.32
N GLY A 70 -23.26 8.63 -5.64
CA GLY A 70 -23.88 9.33 -4.51
C GLY A 70 -23.52 8.74 -3.13
N ASN A 71 -22.64 7.72 -3.07
CA ASN A 71 -22.16 7.11 -1.83
C ASN A 71 -20.79 7.67 -1.40
N GLN A 72 -20.58 8.98 -1.57
CA GLN A 72 -19.29 9.64 -1.36
C GLN A 72 -18.74 9.45 0.07
N GLU A 73 -19.57 9.55 1.11
CA GLU A 73 -19.15 9.30 2.50
C GLU A 73 -18.57 7.90 2.71
N GLN A 74 -19.18 6.88 2.08
CA GLN A 74 -18.68 5.50 2.19
C GLN A 74 -17.34 5.35 1.47
N ALA A 75 -17.20 5.93 0.27
CA ALA A 75 -15.94 5.91 -0.48
C ALA A 75 -14.81 6.60 0.31
N ILE A 76 -15.10 7.74 0.94
CA ILE A 76 -14.16 8.46 1.81
C ILE A 76 -13.73 7.58 2.98
N GLN A 77 -14.67 6.99 3.70
CA GLN A 77 -14.35 6.14 4.86
C GLN A 77 -13.51 4.92 4.47
N GLN A 78 -13.84 4.28 3.34
CA GLN A 78 -13.07 3.15 2.83
C GLN A 78 -11.65 3.56 2.42
N LEU A 79 -11.48 4.70 1.76
CA LEU A 79 -10.15 5.19 1.37
C LEU A 79 -9.30 5.58 2.59
N ILE A 80 -9.90 6.21 3.60
CA ILE A 80 -9.21 6.50 4.86
C ILE A 80 -8.78 5.21 5.56
N ALA A 81 -9.65 4.20 5.60
CA ALA A 81 -9.34 2.90 6.18
C ALA A 81 -8.25 2.15 5.39
N ALA A 82 -8.21 2.31 4.08
CA ALA A 82 -7.18 1.74 3.22
C ALA A 82 -5.82 2.44 3.36
N SER A 83 -5.81 3.70 3.79
CA SER A 83 -4.59 4.53 3.86
C SER A 83 -3.63 4.22 5.02
N GLU A 84 -3.89 3.16 5.78
CA GLU A 84 -3.02 2.66 6.84
C GLU A 84 -3.03 1.13 6.78
N CYS A 85 -1.85 0.53 6.93
CA CYS A 85 -1.68 -0.91 6.98
C CYS A 85 -0.76 -1.28 8.16
N ASP A 86 -1.31 -1.27 9.38
CA ASP A 86 -0.56 -1.54 10.61
C ASP A 86 0.05 -2.96 10.64
N GLU A 87 -0.52 -3.92 9.91
CA GLU A 87 -0.10 -5.33 9.96
C GLU A 87 1.08 -5.68 9.05
N VAL A 88 1.44 -4.83 8.09
CA VAL A 88 2.48 -5.16 7.10
C VAL A 88 3.88 -4.71 7.54
N GLY A 89 4.00 -3.77 8.51
CA GLY A 89 5.28 -3.40 9.12
C GLY A 89 6.33 -2.85 8.14
N LEU A 90 5.86 -2.29 7.01
CA LEU A 90 6.65 -1.69 5.95
C LEU A 90 6.46 -0.18 5.98
N GLY A 91 7.54 0.58 6.08
CA GLY A 91 7.47 2.03 6.17
C GLY A 91 8.71 2.65 6.82
N THR A 92 8.71 3.98 6.93
CA THR A 92 9.79 4.77 7.57
C THR A 92 9.47 5.21 8.99
N SER A 93 8.40 4.70 9.59
CA SER A 93 7.96 5.15 10.90
C SER A 93 8.86 4.57 12.00
N ALA A 94 9.25 5.41 12.96
CA ALA A 94 9.98 4.98 14.15
C ALA A 94 9.10 4.18 15.13
N THR A 95 7.80 4.04 14.83
CA THR A 95 6.80 3.31 15.60
C THR A 95 5.83 2.63 14.63
N LYS A 96 5.38 1.40 14.91
CA LYS A 96 4.41 0.61 14.10
C LYS A 96 3.01 1.23 13.90
N LYS A 97 2.85 2.53 14.15
CA LYS A 97 1.61 3.27 13.93
C LYS A 97 1.82 4.21 12.75
N GLY A 98 1.11 3.93 11.67
CA GLY A 98 0.93 4.89 10.59
C GLY A 98 0.16 6.12 11.09
N THR A 99 0.16 7.17 10.28
CA THR A 99 -0.86 8.22 10.40
C THR A 99 -1.82 7.99 9.25
N ARG A 100 -3.14 7.90 9.44
CA ARG A 100 -4.09 7.81 8.31
C ARG A 100 -4.13 9.10 7.48
N ILE A 101 -4.56 9.02 6.22
CA ILE A 101 -4.90 10.26 5.50
C ILE A 101 -6.11 10.92 6.18
N GLY A 102 -6.08 12.24 6.26
CA GLY A 102 -7.22 13.02 6.75
C GLY A 102 -8.38 12.98 5.75
N ARG A 103 -9.59 13.22 6.26
CA ARG A 103 -10.81 13.29 5.44
C ARG A 103 -10.68 14.23 4.22
N ALA A 104 -10.11 15.42 4.42
CA ALA A 104 -9.93 16.39 3.34
C ALA A 104 -9.06 15.84 2.18
N LYS A 105 -8.02 15.06 2.51
CA LYS A 105 -7.17 14.40 1.51
C LYS A 105 -7.90 13.29 0.77
N ALA A 106 -8.68 12.48 1.49
CA ALA A 106 -9.48 11.44 0.87
C ALA A 106 -10.53 12.03 -0.10
N GLU A 107 -11.17 13.13 0.30
CA GLU A 107 -12.07 13.91 -0.56
C GLU A 107 -11.34 14.44 -1.79
N GLU A 108 -10.14 14.99 -1.64
CA GLU A 108 -9.33 15.49 -2.76
C GLU A 108 -8.99 14.38 -3.77
N VAL A 109 -8.61 13.18 -3.27
CA VAL A 109 -8.34 12.00 -4.11
C VAL A 109 -9.58 11.57 -4.89
N LEU A 110 -10.72 11.45 -4.22
CA LEU A 110 -11.97 11.03 -4.89
C LEU A 110 -12.47 12.10 -5.87
N ASN A 111 -12.23 13.37 -5.58
CA ASN A 111 -12.59 14.48 -6.47
C ASN A 111 -11.79 14.45 -7.79
N LEU A 112 -10.67 13.72 -7.89
CA LEU A 112 -9.98 13.52 -9.17
C LEU A 112 -10.87 12.81 -10.21
N PHE A 113 -11.72 11.87 -9.76
CA PHE A 113 -12.69 11.20 -10.63
C PHE A 113 -13.77 12.16 -11.14
N GLU A 114 -14.09 13.23 -10.41
CA GLU A 114 -15.05 14.24 -10.87
C GLU A 114 -14.39 15.31 -11.74
N ARG A 115 -13.18 15.75 -11.37
CA ARG A 115 -12.44 16.83 -12.04
C ARG A 115 -11.90 16.43 -13.40
N ILE A 116 -11.58 15.15 -13.60
CA ILE A 116 -10.95 14.65 -14.82
C ILE A 116 -11.92 13.68 -15.52
N PRO A 117 -12.62 14.12 -16.59
CA PRO A 117 -13.63 13.30 -17.28
C PRO A 117 -13.09 11.94 -17.76
N TYR A 118 -11.81 11.89 -18.14
CA TYR A 118 -11.19 10.63 -18.56
C TYR A 118 -11.19 9.58 -17.45
N TYR A 119 -10.79 9.94 -16.23
CA TYR A 119 -10.78 9.02 -15.08
C TYR A 119 -12.20 8.71 -14.59
N ARG A 120 -13.14 9.64 -14.74
CA ARG A 120 -14.56 9.38 -14.47
C ARG A 120 -15.10 8.24 -15.33
N ASP A 121 -14.84 8.30 -16.63
CA ASP A 121 -15.48 7.43 -17.61
C ASP A 121 -14.71 6.11 -17.82
N HIS A 122 -13.38 6.12 -17.59
CA HIS A 122 -12.51 4.96 -17.85
C HIS A 122 -11.77 4.43 -16.62
N GLY A 123 -11.80 5.14 -15.50
CA GLY A 123 -10.97 4.83 -14.32
C GLY A 123 -9.48 5.11 -14.53
N PHE A 124 -8.70 4.91 -13.47
CA PHE A 124 -7.25 4.93 -13.52
C PHE A 124 -6.69 3.65 -14.16
N ARG A 125 -5.64 3.81 -14.95
CA ARG A 125 -4.81 2.70 -15.45
C ARG A 125 -3.62 2.40 -14.55
N HIS A 126 -3.17 3.43 -13.83
CA HIS A 126 -2.14 3.40 -12.80
C HIS A 126 -2.63 4.36 -11.72
N PHE A 127 -3.02 3.84 -10.55
CA PHE A 127 -3.54 4.71 -9.49
C PHE A 127 -2.42 5.51 -8.79
N GLU A 128 -1.17 5.09 -8.98
CA GLU A 128 0.05 5.76 -8.53
C GLU A 128 0.17 7.16 -9.15
N GLU A 129 -0.51 7.42 -10.28
CA GLU A 129 -0.60 8.75 -10.90
C GLU A 129 -1.20 9.80 -9.95
N VAL A 130 -1.99 9.39 -8.95
CA VAL A 130 -2.57 10.27 -7.93
C VAL A 130 -1.50 11.11 -7.21
N GLN A 131 -0.29 10.57 -7.04
CA GLN A 131 0.84 11.27 -6.43
C GLN A 131 1.28 12.53 -7.21
N LEU A 132 0.96 12.60 -8.51
CA LEU A 132 1.28 13.74 -9.38
C LEU A 132 0.24 14.85 -9.28
N PHE A 133 -0.98 14.53 -8.83
CA PHE A 133 -2.10 15.47 -8.78
C PHE A 133 -2.34 16.03 -7.38
N ILE A 134 -1.94 15.30 -6.34
CA ILE A 134 -2.24 15.65 -4.95
C ILE A 134 -0.97 15.73 -4.14
N ASP A 135 -0.63 16.95 -3.73
CA ASP A 135 0.49 17.20 -2.85
C ASP A 135 0.32 16.44 -1.54
N GLY A 136 1.35 15.73 -1.09
CA GLY A 136 1.36 14.96 0.15
C GLY A 136 0.62 13.62 0.10
N ILE A 137 0.34 13.10 -1.10
CA ILE A 137 0.25 11.65 -1.35
C ILE A 137 1.58 11.23 -1.99
N GLY A 138 2.46 10.61 -1.19
CA GLY A 138 3.77 10.13 -1.65
C GLY A 138 3.83 8.61 -1.74
N LYS A 139 5.01 8.08 -2.05
CA LYS A 139 5.29 6.63 -2.15
C LYS A 139 4.80 5.80 -0.95
N ASP A 140 4.92 6.35 0.26
CA ASP A 140 4.49 5.73 1.53
C ASP A 140 2.99 5.44 1.50
N ARG A 141 2.20 6.44 1.14
CA ARG A 141 0.74 6.36 1.07
C ARG A 141 0.25 5.42 -0.02
N ILE A 142 0.89 5.49 -1.19
CA ILE A 142 0.58 4.60 -2.31
C ILE A 142 0.87 3.15 -1.92
N SER A 143 2.00 2.91 -1.24
CA SER A 143 2.35 1.60 -0.70
C SER A 143 1.35 1.11 0.34
N ASP A 144 0.97 1.96 1.31
CA ASP A 144 0.00 1.58 2.35
C ASP A 144 -1.36 1.19 1.75
N ILE A 145 -1.87 2.00 0.82
CA ILE A 145 -3.13 1.75 0.12
C ILE A 145 -3.05 0.44 -0.68
N ALA A 146 -1.95 0.24 -1.40
CA ALA A 146 -1.73 -0.98 -2.15
C ALA A 146 -1.72 -2.20 -1.23
N CYS A 147 -0.88 -2.17 -0.18
CA CYS A 147 -0.77 -3.23 0.82
C CYS A 147 -2.13 -3.58 1.43
N ASN A 148 -2.96 -2.58 1.74
CA ASN A 148 -4.29 -2.80 2.31
C ASN A 148 -5.20 -3.53 1.31
N PHE A 149 -5.20 -3.14 0.04
CA PHE A 149 -6.01 -3.79 -1.00
C PHE A 149 -5.58 -5.23 -1.32
N ILE A 150 -4.28 -5.54 -1.20
CA ILE A 150 -3.76 -6.91 -1.39
C ILE A 150 -3.49 -7.62 -0.06
N LYS A 151 -4.04 -7.13 1.06
CA LYS A 151 -3.73 -7.65 2.39
C LYS A 151 -4.05 -9.14 2.55
N SER A 152 -5.16 -9.61 1.98
CA SER A 152 -5.50 -11.04 1.99
C SER A 152 -4.41 -11.88 1.32
N PHE A 153 -3.90 -11.40 0.19
CA PHE A 153 -2.83 -12.05 -0.53
C PHE A 153 -1.50 -12.05 0.25
N LEU A 154 -1.16 -10.94 0.90
CA LEU A 154 0.04 -10.83 1.73
C LEU A 154 0.00 -11.75 2.96
N ILE A 155 -1.20 -11.95 3.54
CA ILE A 155 -1.39 -12.89 4.64
C ILE A 155 -1.24 -14.34 4.15
N ASP A 156 -1.85 -14.67 3.01
CA ASP A 156 -1.84 -16.04 2.48
C ASP A 156 -0.47 -16.49 1.96
N CYS A 157 0.32 -15.59 1.37
CA CYS A 157 1.64 -15.93 0.83
C CYS A 157 2.78 -15.85 1.85
N GLY A 158 2.54 -15.35 3.07
CA GLY A 158 3.62 -14.88 3.95
C GLY A 158 4.34 -13.67 3.34
N PRO A 159 5.20 -12.97 4.11
CA PRO A 159 5.89 -11.76 3.66
C PRO A 159 7.02 -12.09 2.66
N VAL A 160 6.70 -12.70 1.53
CA VAL A 160 7.63 -12.96 0.42
C VAL A 160 7.66 -11.70 -0.44
N ALA A 161 8.69 -10.88 -0.26
CA ALA A 161 8.97 -9.77 -1.14
C ALA A 161 9.76 -10.31 -2.35
N VAL A 162 9.23 -10.10 -3.55
CA VAL A 162 9.91 -10.34 -4.84
C VAL A 162 11.23 -9.60 -4.90
#